data_AF-A0A3N5ERA1-F1
#
_entry.id   AF-A0A3N5ERA1-F1
#
_cell.length_a   1.000
_cell.length_b   1.000
_cell.length_c   1.000
_cell.angle_alpha   90.00
_cell.angle_beta   90.00
_cell.angle_gamma   90.00
#
_symmetry.space_group_name_H-M   'P 1'
#
loop_
_entity.id
_entity.type
_entity.pdbx_description
1 polymer ?
#
loop_
_entity_poly.entity_id
_entity_poly.type
_entity_poly.pdbx_seq_one_letter_code
_entity_poly.pdbx_strand_id
1 'polypeptide(L)' 'IPNLMFANGFSGHGLQQAPAVGRGLAELIIHGAYRAIDLSPLGYERIAENRPLRELNVV' A
#
# COMPACT_ATOMS: atom_id res chain seq x y z
N ILE A 1 -10.89 14.41 -0.93
CA ILE A 1 -12.10 13.66 -1.32
C ILE A 1 -12.09 12.37 -0.51
N PRO A 2 -13.08 12.11 0.37
CA PRO A 2 -13.19 10.83 1.04
C PRO A 2 -13.52 9.72 0.02
N ASN A 3 -13.15 8.46 0.31
CA ASN A 3 -13.43 7.28 -0.54
C ASN A 3 -12.69 7.21 -1.89
N LEU A 4 -11.59 7.95 -2.05
CA LEU A 4 -10.64 7.73 -3.15
C LEU A 4 -9.46 6.90 -2.64
N MET A 5 -9.17 5.79 -3.34
CA MET A 5 -8.09 4.86 -2.97
C MET A 5 -7.00 4.87 -4.03
N PHE A 6 -5.75 4.82 -3.59
CA PHE A 6 -4.59 4.72 -4.49
C PHE A 6 -3.94 3.35 -4.37
N ALA A 7 -3.73 2.71 -5.52
CA ALA A 7 -2.85 1.56 -5.69
C ALA A 7 -1.97 1.85 -6.91
N ASN A 8 -0.80 2.45 -6.67
CA ASN A 8 0.14 2.86 -7.70
C ASN A 8 1.59 2.71 -7.20
N GLY A 9 2.57 3.09 -8.03
CA GLY A 9 3.98 3.07 -7.63
C GLY A 9 4.65 1.70 -7.65
N PHE A 10 4.08 0.72 -8.36
CA PHE A 10 4.59 -0.67 -8.38
C PHE A 10 5.81 -0.93 -9.26
N SER A 11 6.21 0.05 -10.09
CA SER A 11 7.50 0.05 -10.82
C SER A 11 7.86 -1.28 -11.52
N GLY A 12 6.90 -1.91 -12.21
CA GLY A 12 7.11 -3.16 -12.97
C GLY A 12 6.81 -4.46 -12.22
N HIS A 13 6.70 -4.45 -10.88
CA HIS A 13 6.45 -5.63 -10.05
C HIS A 13 4.99 -5.79 -9.60
N GLY A 14 4.10 -4.94 -10.14
CA GLY A 14 2.70 -4.87 -9.72
C GLY A 14 1.94 -6.18 -9.85
N LEU A 15 2.28 -7.03 -10.82
CA LEU A 15 1.64 -8.34 -10.97
C LEU A 15 1.91 -9.25 -9.75
N GLN A 16 3.15 -9.25 -9.24
CA GLN A 16 3.52 -10.05 -8.07
C GLN A 16 2.90 -9.50 -6.78
N GLN A 17 2.75 -8.18 -6.71
CA GLN A 17 2.24 -7.46 -5.53
C GLN A 17 0.70 -7.36 -5.50
N ALA A 18 0.04 -7.52 -6.64
CA ALA A 18 -1.41 -7.35 -6.80
C ALA A 18 -2.26 -8.14 -5.77
N PRO A 19 -1.95 -9.40 -5.41
CA PRO A 19 -2.74 -10.13 -4.43
C PRO A 19 -2.74 -9.47 -3.04
N ALA A 20 -1.58 -9.01 -2.57
CA ALA A 20 -1.45 -8.37 -1.26
C ALA A 20 -2.13 -6.99 -1.25
N VAL A 21 -1.91 -6.20 -2.30
CA VAL A 21 -2.49 -4.85 -2.43
C VAL A 21 -4.00 -4.89 -2.56
N GLY A 22 -4.53 -5.79 -3.41
CA GLY A 22 -5.97 -5.97 -3.58
C GLY A 22 -6.65 -6.38 -2.27
N ARG A 23 -6.03 -7.30 -1.51
CA ARG A 23 -6.53 -7.69 -0.20
C ARG A 23 -6.51 -6.52 0.79
N GLY A 24 -5.40 -5.79 0.88
CA GLY A 24 -5.28 -4.65 1.80
C GLY A 24 -6.27 -3.53 1.50
N LEU A 25 -6.49 -3.20 0.22
CA LEU A 25 -7.52 -2.23 -0.17
C LEU A 25 -8.92 -2.72 0.17
N ALA A 26 -9.25 -3.98 -0.09
CA ALA A 26 -10.55 -4.54 0.28
C ALA A 26 -10.80 -4.47 1.80
N GLU A 27 -9.79 -4.79 2.62
CA GLU A 27 -9.87 -4.69 4.07
C GLU A 27 -10.03 -3.24 4.54
N LEU A 28 -9.28 -2.31 3.96
CA LEU A 28 -9.41 -0.88 4.29
C LEU A 28 -10.81 -0.35 3.94
N ILE A 29 -11.38 -0.75 2.79
CA ILE A 29 -12.72 -0.35 2.36
C ILE A 29 -13.80 -0.94 3.28
N ILE A 30 -13.74 -2.23 3.60
CA ILE A 30 -14.80 -2.94 4.32
C ILE A 30 -14.69 -2.73 5.83
N HIS A 31 -13.48 -2.64 6.37
CA HIS A 31 -13.21 -2.67 7.81
C HIS A 31 -12.56 -1.40 8.35
N GLY A 32 -12.12 -0.48 7.50
CA GLY A 32 -11.41 0.73 7.92
C GLY A 32 -10.00 0.48 8.45
N ALA A 33 -9.49 -0.74 8.36
CA ALA A 33 -8.16 -1.14 8.84
C ALA A 33 -7.66 -2.39 8.12
N TYR A 34 -6.34 -2.49 7.97
CA TYR A 34 -5.69 -3.72 7.53
C TYR A 34 -5.83 -4.83 8.58
N ARG A 35 -6.01 -6.07 8.14
CA ARG A 35 -6.18 -7.23 9.02
C ARG A 35 -5.21 -8.36 8.71
N ALA A 36 -4.96 -8.63 7.42
CA ALA A 36 -4.07 -9.71 7.01
C ALA A 36 -2.60 -9.27 6.94
N ILE A 37 -2.33 -8.15 6.27
CA ILE A 37 -0.99 -7.58 6.07
C ILE A 37 -1.08 -6.09 6.31
N ASP A 38 -0.24 -5.56 7.19
CA ASP A 38 -0.17 -4.11 7.42
C ASP A 38 0.53 -3.42 6.25
N LEU A 39 -0.24 -2.68 5.45
CA LEU A 39 0.27 -1.86 4.35
C LEU A 39 0.44 -0.39 4.74
N SER A 40 0.27 -0.02 6.02
CA SER A 40 0.46 1.36 6.49
C SER A 40 1.84 1.95 6.17
N PRO A 41 2.95 1.17 6.09
CA PRO A 41 4.23 1.74 5.66
C PRO A 41 4.26 2.20 4.19
N LEU A 42 3.30 1.79 3.38
CA LEU A 42 3.13 2.20 1.97
C LEU A 42 2.19 3.40 1.80
N GLY A 43 1.54 3.85 2.89
CA GLY A 43 0.58 4.95 2.88
C GLY A 43 1.18 6.29 2.45
N TYR A 44 0.32 7.19 1.97
CA TYR A 44 0.71 8.53 1.51
C TYR A 44 1.33 9.37 2.64
N GLU A 45 0.92 9.12 3.89
CA GLU A 45 1.38 9.78 5.10
C GLU A 45 2.91 9.79 5.19
N ARG A 46 3.57 8.70 4.77
CA ARG A 46 5.04 8.59 4.78
C ARG A 46 5.71 9.67 3.90
N ILE A 47 5.04 10.12 2.84
CA ILE A 47 5.56 11.15 1.94
C ILE A 47 5.42 12.52 2.61
N ALA A 48 4.25 12.81 3.17
CA ALA A 48 3.99 14.04 3.91
C ALA A 48 4.91 14.19 5.14
N GLU A 49 5.21 13.07 5.80
CA GLU A 49 6.10 12.99 6.97
C GLU A 49 7.59 12.90 6.60
N ASN A 50 7.94 12.86 5.31
CA ASN A 50 9.31 12.62 4.83
C ASN A 50 9.97 11.38 5.47
N ARG A 51 9.19 10.29 5.61
CA ARG A 51 9.58 9.00 6.18
C ARG A 51 9.81 7.98 5.05
N PRO A 52 11.03 7.89 4.49
CA PRO A 52 11.29 7.01 3.35
C PRO A 52 11.22 5.54 3.75
N LEU A 53 10.56 4.73 2.91
CA LEU A 53 10.66 3.28 2.96
C LEU A 53 11.70 2.84 1.90
N ARG A 54 12.83 2.30 2.35
CA ARG A 54 13.91 1.84 1.46
C ARG A 54 13.72 0.37 1.14
N GLU A 55 13.64 0.05 -0.14
CA GLU A 55 13.75 -1.34 -0.60
C GLU A 55 15.23 -1.72 -0.68
N LEU A 56 15.66 -2.61 0.21
CA LEU A 56 17.06 -3.01 0.32
C LEU A 56 17.41 -4.20 -0.59
N ASN A 57 16.41 -4.95 -1.04
CA ASN A 57 16.56 -6.19 -1.81
C ASN A 57 15.73 -6.12 -3.10
N VAL A 58 16.08 -5.18 -3.98
CA VAL A 58 15.53 -5.13 -5.35
C VAL A 58 16.43 -6.00 -6.23
N VAL A 59 15.85 -7.01 -6.89
CA VAL A 59 16.53 -7.92 -7.84
C VAL A 59 16.14 -7.54 -9.27
#